data_AF-A0A098GEE5-F1
#
_entry.id   AF-A0A098GEE5-F1
#
_cell.length_a   1.000
_cell.length_b   1.000
_cell.length_c   1.000
_cell.angle_alpha   90.00
_cell.angle_beta   90.00
_cell.angle_gamma   90.00
#
_symmetry.space_group_name_H-M   'P 1'
#
loop_
_entity.id
_entity.type
_entity.pdbx_description
1 polymer ?
#
loop_
_entity_poly.entity_id
_entity_poly.type
_entity_poly.pdbx_seq_one_letter_code
_entity_poly.pdbx_strand_id
1 'polypeptide(L)'
;MFKRLSNWYESLVSDPSSEPKPTSQYSSQDEMLRAVGRDDEAGLCNPLTNIYAKKQIAGSNPRENFSSETNVDVYLKAVEEEDHQQKLREEGKDGKHSAFVDTQTPYQVKTFPAGKEIELDEVLPTQGHAIITYPVEGKDGGDDYHQVYLGRRLPSGEGKSECISFDSSRKGGGVKEGSCNELLKEFLENVSTRPELNRPSKKVTVATTSSTLFHRKDRKIQDEQVDDKPLFEHK
;
A
#
# COMPACT_ATOMS: atom_id res chain seq x y z
N MET A 1 -5.87 3.21 -28.11
CA MET A 1 -6.47 2.54 -26.92
C MET A 1 -7.84 3.10 -26.54
N PHE A 2 -8.05 4.41 -26.44
CA PHE A 2 -9.31 5.02 -25.98
C PHE A 2 -10.61 4.57 -26.69
N LYS A 3 -10.62 4.34 -28.02
CA LYS A 3 -11.84 3.89 -28.73
C LYS A 3 -12.28 2.45 -28.44
N ARG A 4 -11.39 1.60 -27.92
CA ARG A 4 -11.76 0.22 -27.52
C ARG A 4 -12.39 0.19 -26.12
N LEU A 5 -12.03 1.13 -25.26
CA LEU A 5 -12.59 1.26 -23.92
C LEU A 5 -14.00 1.86 -23.93
N SER A 6 -14.31 2.79 -24.85
CA SER A 6 -15.63 3.43 -24.93
C SER A 6 -16.76 2.46 -25.30
N ASN A 7 -16.54 1.60 -26.30
CA ASN A 7 -17.57 0.68 -26.77
C ASN A 7 -17.83 -0.46 -25.76
N TRP A 8 -16.81 -0.83 -24.97
CA TRP A 8 -16.97 -1.79 -23.88
C TRP A 8 -17.69 -1.16 -22.69
N TYR A 9 -17.36 0.08 -22.33
CA TYR A 9 -18.04 0.83 -21.27
C TYR A 9 -19.55 0.94 -21.52
N GLU A 10 -19.97 1.27 -22.74
CA GLU A 10 -21.39 1.38 -23.09
C GLU A 10 -22.14 0.04 -23.02
N SER A 11 -21.44 -1.09 -23.24
CA SER A 11 -22.04 -2.43 -23.20
C SER A 11 -22.33 -2.94 -21.78
N LEU A 12 -21.71 -2.36 -20.75
CA LEU A 12 -21.80 -2.87 -19.37
C LEU A 12 -22.94 -2.27 -18.54
N VAL A 13 -23.63 -1.24 -19.03
CA VAL A 13 -24.60 -0.44 -18.24
C VAL A 13 -26.01 -1.03 -18.26
N SER A 14 -26.26 -2.10 -19.03
CA SER A 14 -27.62 -2.53 -19.41
C SER A 14 -28.22 -3.70 -18.63
N ASP A 15 -27.53 -4.31 -17.65
CA ASP A 15 -28.00 -5.56 -17.03
C ASP A 15 -28.72 -5.36 -15.67
N PRO A 16 -29.95 -5.88 -15.49
CA PRO A 16 -30.70 -5.84 -14.23
C PRO A 16 -30.36 -6.96 -13.22
N SER A 17 -29.24 -7.69 -13.35
CA SER A 17 -28.84 -8.73 -12.38
C SER A 17 -28.48 -8.18 -10.97
N SER A 18 -28.49 -9.07 -9.96
CA SER A 18 -28.04 -8.79 -8.58
C SER A 18 -26.52 -8.77 -8.42
N GLU A 19 -25.78 -8.84 -9.52
CA GLU A 19 -24.33 -8.79 -9.55
C GLU A 19 -23.83 -7.35 -9.31
N PRO A 20 -22.62 -7.18 -8.77
CA PRO A 20 -22.04 -5.85 -8.64
C PRO A 20 -21.97 -5.19 -10.03
N LYS A 21 -22.37 -3.92 -10.11
CA LYS A 21 -22.45 -3.21 -11.40
C LYS A 21 -21.19 -2.40 -11.63
N PRO A 22 -20.79 -2.14 -12.88
CA PRO A 22 -19.63 -1.28 -13.15
C PRO A 22 -19.76 0.11 -12.50
N THR A 23 -20.98 0.61 -12.42
CA THR A 23 -21.32 1.92 -11.83
C THR A 23 -21.58 1.87 -10.32
N SER A 24 -21.65 0.68 -9.69
CA SER A 24 -21.75 0.60 -8.23
C SER A 24 -20.41 0.94 -7.58
N GLN A 25 -20.47 1.36 -6.31
CA GLN A 25 -19.27 1.69 -5.54
C GLN A 25 -18.33 0.49 -5.41
N TYR A 26 -17.03 0.77 -5.46
CA TYR A 26 -16.00 -0.23 -5.21
C TYR A 26 -16.09 -0.75 -3.77
N SER A 27 -15.90 -2.05 -3.63
CA SER A 27 -15.86 -2.71 -2.32
C SER A 27 -14.64 -3.59 -2.18
N SER A 28 -14.33 -4.43 -3.17
CA SER A 28 -13.15 -5.29 -3.24
C SER A 28 -12.75 -5.54 -4.70
N GLN A 29 -11.52 -5.97 -4.95
CA GLN A 29 -11.02 -6.29 -6.28
C GLN A 29 -11.86 -7.36 -6.96
N ASP A 30 -12.22 -8.42 -6.24
CA ASP A 30 -13.04 -9.52 -6.79
C ASP A 30 -14.42 -9.04 -7.25
N GLU A 31 -15.07 -8.18 -6.46
CA GLU A 31 -16.37 -7.60 -6.83
C GLU A 31 -16.22 -6.63 -8.01
N MET A 32 -15.14 -5.85 -8.04
CA MET A 32 -14.82 -4.95 -9.14
C MET A 32 -14.60 -5.72 -10.45
N LEU A 33 -13.76 -6.75 -10.45
CA LEU A 33 -13.45 -7.56 -11.63
C LEU A 33 -14.70 -8.25 -12.18
N ARG A 34 -15.53 -8.85 -11.31
CA ARG A 34 -16.84 -9.39 -11.71
C ARG A 34 -17.73 -8.31 -12.32
N ALA A 35 -17.79 -7.14 -11.69
CA ALA A 35 -18.66 -6.05 -12.15
C ALA A 35 -18.30 -5.53 -13.55
N VAL A 36 -17.04 -5.64 -13.95
CA VAL A 36 -16.58 -5.23 -15.28
C VAL A 36 -16.45 -6.40 -16.26
N GLY A 37 -16.82 -7.62 -15.87
CA GLY A 37 -16.70 -8.81 -16.72
C GLY A 37 -15.24 -9.19 -17.03
N ARG A 38 -14.39 -9.14 -16.00
CA ARG A 38 -12.94 -9.44 -16.03
C ARG A 38 -12.54 -10.39 -14.89
N ASP A 39 -13.41 -11.32 -14.55
CA ASP A 39 -13.20 -12.30 -13.47
C ASP A 39 -12.05 -13.29 -13.75
N ASP A 40 -11.59 -13.35 -15.00
CA ASP A 40 -10.44 -14.12 -15.46
C ASP A 40 -9.11 -13.34 -15.48
N GLU A 41 -9.14 -12.03 -15.21
CA GLU A 41 -7.96 -11.17 -15.22
C GLU A 41 -7.04 -11.47 -14.03
N ALA A 42 -5.73 -11.33 -14.24
CA ALA A 42 -4.75 -11.46 -13.17
C ALA A 42 -5.02 -10.43 -12.05
N GLY A 43 -4.62 -10.76 -10.82
CA GLY A 43 -4.95 -9.94 -9.66
C GLY A 43 -4.34 -8.53 -9.72
N LEU A 44 -5.19 -7.50 -9.78
CA LEU A 44 -4.83 -6.07 -9.74
C LEU A 44 -4.38 -5.57 -8.34
N CYS A 45 -3.93 -6.48 -7.47
CA CYS A 45 -3.59 -6.16 -6.08
C CYS A 45 -2.34 -5.27 -5.97
N ASN A 46 -1.38 -5.49 -6.87
CA ASN A 46 -0.15 -4.69 -6.95
C ASN A 46 -0.42 -3.23 -7.34
N PRO A 47 -1.10 -2.92 -8.46
CA PRO A 47 -1.41 -1.55 -8.84
C PRO A 47 -2.32 -0.86 -7.81
N LEU A 48 -3.39 -1.51 -7.34
CA LEU A 48 -4.29 -0.94 -6.32
C LEU A 48 -3.55 -0.55 -5.03
N THR A 49 -2.65 -1.43 -4.57
CA THR A 49 -1.83 -1.16 -3.38
C THR A 49 -0.88 0.02 -3.61
N ASN A 50 -0.26 0.12 -4.78
CA ASN A 50 0.63 1.25 -5.07
C ASN A 50 -0.14 2.58 -5.18
N ILE A 51 -1.32 2.60 -5.80
CA ILE A 51 -2.18 3.79 -5.83
C ILE A 51 -2.52 4.25 -4.40
N TYR A 52 -2.96 3.32 -3.55
CA TYR A 52 -3.28 3.64 -2.16
C TYR A 52 -2.03 4.14 -1.40
N ALA A 53 -0.90 3.42 -1.51
CA ALA A 53 0.35 3.78 -0.86
C ALA A 53 0.85 5.17 -1.27
N LYS A 54 0.76 5.56 -2.56
CA LYS A 54 1.12 6.91 -3.03
C LYS A 54 0.36 7.99 -2.28
N LYS A 55 -0.97 7.84 -2.15
CA LYS A 55 -1.81 8.79 -1.41
C LYS A 55 -1.36 8.90 0.05
N GLN A 56 -1.11 7.75 0.70
CA GLN A 56 -0.68 7.74 2.11
C GLN A 56 0.70 8.38 2.31
N ILE A 57 1.66 8.09 1.45
CA ILE A 57 3.01 8.66 1.49
C ILE A 57 2.95 10.18 1.26
N ALA A 58 2.07 10.65 0.38
CA ALA A 58 1.84 12.07 0.12
C ALA A 58 1.10 12.82 1.25
N GLY A 59 0.65 12.11 2.30
CA GLY A 59 -0.04 12.71 3.45
C GLY A 59 -1.54 12.93 3.26
N SER A 60 -2.19 12.23 2.31
CA SER A 60 -3.65 12.25 2.17
C SER A 60 -4.36 11.73 3.42
N ASN A 61 -5.67 12.01 3.51
CA ASN A 61 -6.50 11.47 4.59
C ASN A 61 -6.41 9.93 4.56
N PRO A 62 -6.01 9.28 5.66
CA PRO A 62 -5.82 7.84 5.65
C PRO A 62 -7.09 7.03 5.40
N ARG A 63 -8.25 7.60 5.75
CA ARG A 63 -9.56 6.98 5.50
C ARG A 63 -10.07 7.16 4.08
N GLU A 64 -9.41 8.00 3.29
CA GLU A 64 -9.69 8.10 1.86
C GLU A 64 -9.26 6.80 1.19
N ASN A 65 -10.23 6.07 0.66
CA ASN A 65 -10.03 4.79 -0.01
C ASN A 65 -10.86 4.77 -1.30
N PHE A 66 -10.97 3.61 -1.92
CA PHE A 66 -11.70 3.47 -3.18
C PHE A 66 -13.22 3.37 -3.02
N SER A 67 -13.77 3.26 -1.81
CA SER A 67 -15.20 2.96 -1.61
C SER A 67 -16.15 4.07 -2.03
N SER A 68 -15.66 5.30 -2.20
CA SER A 68 -16.43 6.40 -2.77
C SER A 68 -16.44 6.42 -4.30
N GLU A 69 -15.57 5.63 -4.94
CA GLU A 69 -15.41 5.55 -6.38
C GLU A 69 -16.19 4.36 -6.96
N THR A 70 -16.49 4.39 -8.27
CA THR A 70 -17.18 3.27 -8.93
C THR A 70 -16.22 2.13 -9.27
N ASN A 71 -16.73 0.92 -9.43
CA ASN A 71 -15.93 -0.24 -9.86
C ASN A 71 -15.15 0.05 -11.15
N VAL A 72 -15.79 0.66 -12.14
CA VAL A 72 -15.15 0.96 -13.43
C VAL A 72 -14.06 2.03 -13.31
N ASP A 73 -14.25 3.06 -12.48
CA ASP A 73 -13.22 4.09 -12.26
C ASP A 73 -11.97 3.50 -11.59
N VAL A 74 -12.19 2.65 -10.57
CA VAL A 74 -11.10 2.00 -9.84
C VAL A 74 -10.37 1.00 -10.73
N TYR A 75 -11.09 0.26 -11.57
CA TYR A 75 -10.50 -0.65 -12.56
C TYR A 75 -9.60 0.10 -13.55
N LEU A 76 -10.09 1.19 -14.15
CA LEU A 76 -9.32 1.98 -15.11
C LEU A 76 -8.06 2.57 -14.48
N LYS A 77 -8.13 3.05 -13.23
CA LYS A 77 -6.96 3.51 -12.47
C LYS A 77 -5.95 2.39 -12.23
N ALA A 78 -6.42 1.19 -11.89
CA ALA A 78 -5.54 0.05 -11.66
C ALA A 78 -4.82 -0.38 -12.94
N VAL A 79 -5.51 -0.40 -14.08
CA VAL A 79 -4.91 -0.69 -15.40
C VAL A 79 -3.88 0.37 -15.79
N GLU A 80 -4.20 1.65 -15.60
CA GLU A 80 -3.25 2.75 -15.86
C GLU A 80 -1.99 2.65 -14.99
N GLU A 81 -2.17 2.30 -13.71
CA GLU A 81 -1.04 2.07 -12.81
C GLU A 81 -0.22 0.85 -13.24
N GLU A 82 -0.83 -0.26 -13.64
CA GLU A 82 -0.11 -1.44 -14.13
C GLU A 82 0.75 -1.11 -15.35
N ASP A 83 0.20 -0.36 -16.31
CA ASP A 83 0.92 0.14 -17.48
C ASP A 83 2.11 1.04 -17.06
N HIS A 84 1.92 1.90 -16.07
CA HIS A 84 3.00 2.74 -15.51
C HIS A 84 4.09 1.89 -14.84
N GLN A 85 3.72 0.90 -14.05
CA GLN A 85 4.65 -0.02 -13.40
C GLN A 85 5.45 -0.84 -14.41
N GLN A 86 4.84 -1.21 -15.53
CA GLN A 86 5.54 -1.85 -16.65
C GLN A 86 6.59 -0.91 -17.27
N LYS A 87 6.23 0.35 -17.54
CA LYS A 87 7.18 1.36 -18.06
C LYS A 87 8.35 1.60 -17.12
N LEU A 88 8.09 1.71 -15.81
CA LEU A 88 9.16 1.83 -14.81
C LEU A 88 10.13 0.65 -14.88
N ARG A 89 9.63 -0.59 -15.05
CA ARG A 89 10.48 -1.78 -15.22
C ARG A 89 11.31 -1.73 -16.49
N GLU A 90 10.74 -1.27 -17.59
CA GLU A 90 11.45 -1.08 -18.87
C GLU A 90 12.57 -0.03 -18.77
N GLU A 91 12.37 0.98 -17.93
CA GLU A 91 13.39 1.99 -17.59
C GLU A 91 14.44 1.51 -16.57
N GLY A 92 14.35 0.25 -16.12
CA GLY A 92 15.24 -0.31 -15.09
C GLY A 92 14.97 0.18 -13.67
N LYS A 93 13.78 0.75 -13.40
CA LYS A 93 13.32 1.19 -12.08
C LYS A 93 12.45 0.14 -11.42
N ASP A 94 12.20 0.31 -10.12
CA ASP A 94 11.33 -0.57 -9.35
C ASP A 94 9.85 -0.26 -9.60
N GLY A 95 9.28 -0.88 -10.62
CA GLY A 95 7.84 -0.79 -10.89
C GLY A 95 6.98 -1.50 -9.84
N LYS A 96 7.51 -2.50 -9.12
CA LYS A 96 6.73 -3.25 -8.12
C LYS A 96 6.37 -2.37 -6.92
N HIS A 97 7.28 -1.48 -6.55
CA HIS A 97 7.10 -0.49 -5.48
C HIS A 97 7.03 0.94 -6.04
N SER A 98 6.29 1.13 -7.16
CA SER A 98 6.13 2.40 -7.85
C SER A 98 5.73 3.55 -6.93
N ALA A 99 4.99 3.28 -5.85
CA ALA A 99 4.62 4.30 -4.87
C ALA A 99 5.82 5.03 -4.25
N PHE A 100 6.87 4.31 -3.88
CA PHE A 100 8.08 4.93 -3.34
C PHE A 100 8.88 5.65 -4.44
N VAL A 101 8.92 5.07 -5.65
CA VAL A 101 9.61 5.67 -6.80
C VAL A 101 8.98 7.02 -7.18
N ASP A 102 7.67 7.05 -7.37
CA ASP A 102 6.94 8.23 -7.84
C ASP A 102 6.92 9.36 -6.81
N THR A 103 6.88 9.01 -5.52
CA THR A 103 6.96 9.98 -4.42
C THR A 103 8.39 10.38 -4.08
N GLN A 104 9.40 9.80 -4.74
CA GLN A 104 10.82 9.99 -4.44
C GLN A 104 11.15 9.71 -2.96
N THR A 105 10.41 8.81 -2.34
CA THR A 105 10.57 8.45 -0.94
C THR A 105 11.65 7.39 -0.82
N PRO A 106 12.76 7.63 -0.10
CA PRO A 106 13.77 6.62 0.15
C PRO A 106 13.19 5.40 0.86
N TYR A 107 13.52 4.23 0.35
CA TYR A 107 13.03 2.95 0.88
C TYR A 107 14.11 1.88 0.75
N GLN A 108 13.93 0.82 1.54
CA GLN A 108 14.75 -0.39 1.49
C GLN A 108 13.87 -1.60 1.27
N VAL A 109 14.38 -2.60 0.57
CA VAL A 109 13.69 -3.87 0.33
C VAL A 109 14.37 -4.97 1.14
N LYS A 110 13.59 -5.67 1.95
CA LYS A 110 14.00 -6.88 2.69
C LYS A 110 13.20 -8.08 2.21
N THR A 111 13.80 -9.26 2.34
CA THR A 111 13.10 -10.52 2.07
C THR A 111 13.21 -11.44 3.27
N PHE A 112 12.13 -12.14 3.56
CA PHE A 112 12.02 -13.11 4.65
C PHE A 112 11.53 -14.44 4.08
N PRO A 113 12.03 -15.59 4.58
CA PRO A 113 11.45 -16.88 4.24
C PRO A 113 9.96 -16.94 4.60
N ALA A 114 9.14 -17.52 3.73
CA ALA A 114 7.75 -17.84 4.08
C ALA A 114 7.72 -18.81 5.26
N GLY A 115 6.85 -18.56 6.24
CA GLY A 115 6.74 -19.34 7.48
C GLY A 115 7.72 -18.93 8.58
N LYS A 116 8.63 -17.98 8.33
CA LYS A 116 9.35 -17.29 9.40
C LYS A 116 8.36 -16.41 10.17
N GLU A 117 8.45 -16.40 11.50
CA GLU A 117 7.86 -15.34 12.30
C GLU A 117 8.57 -14.01 11.97
N ILE A 118 7.78 -13.00 11.59
CA ILE A 118 8.27 -11.68 11.20
C ILE A 118 7.68 -10.68 12.18
N GLU A 119 8.55 -10.02 12.93
CA GLU A 119 8.15 -9.02 13.91
C GLU A 119 7.91 -7.65 13.25
N LEU A 120 7.04 -6.84 13.85
CA LEU A 120 6.73 -5.50 13.35
C LEU A 120 7.98 -4.64 13.17
N ASP A 121 8.94 -4.71 14.09
CA ASP A 121 10.14 -3.88 14.01
C ASP A 121 11.12 -4.34 12.90
N GLU A 122 10.97 -5.55 12.36
CA GLU A 122 11.71 -5.98 11.18
C GLU A 122 11.14 -5.36 9.89
N VAL A 123 9.81 -5.13 9.87
CA VAL A 123 9.01 -4.60 8.74
C VAL A 123 8.97 -3.07 8.75
N LEU A 124 8.67 -2.50 9.91
CA LEU A 124 8.32 -1.09 10.09
C LEU A 124 8.73 -0.61 11.49
N PRO A 125 10.05 -0.47 11.77
CA PRO A 125 10.59 -0.18 13.11
C PRO A 125 10.21 1.21 13.65
N THR A 126 9.90 2.14 12.75
CA THR A 126 9.51 3.51 13.09
C THR A 126 8.25 3.88 12.33
N GLN A 127 7.75 5.10 12.55
CA GLN A 127 6.75 5.69 11.67
C GLN A 127 7.19 5.57 10.20
N GLY A 128 6.26 5.24 9.33
CA GLY A 128 6.53 5.13 7.90
C GLY A 128 5.52 4.23 7.19
N HIS A 129 5.93 3.77 6.02
CA HIS A 129 5.11 3.03 5.08
C HIS A 129 5.82 1.73 4.69
N ALA A 130 5.06 0.65 4.62
CA ALA A 130 5.51 -0.63 4.08
C ALA A 130 4.55 -1.12 3.01
N ILE A 131 5.12 -1.62 1.90
CA ILE A 131 4.44 -2.45 0.92
C ILE A 131 4.97 -3.87 1.13
N ILE A 132 4.05 -4.80 1.41
CA ILE A 132 4.37 -6.19 1.73
C ILE A 132 3.82 -7.05 0.60
N THR A 133 4.67 -7.88 0.00
CA THR A 133 4.28 -8.85 -1.02
C THR A 133 4.56 -10.26 -0.52
N TYR A 134 3.60 -11.15 -0.64
CA TYR A 134 3.74 -12.54 -0.22
C TYR A 134 3.01 -13.50 -1.14
N PRO A 135 3.47 -14.76 -1.25
CA PRO A 135 2.76 -15.78 -2.00
C PRO A 135 1.48 -16.18 -1.27
N VAL A 136 0.42 -16.42 -2.02
CA VAL A 136 -0.85 -16.99 -1.57
C VAL A 136 -1.11 -18.28 -2.35
N GLU A 137 -1.82 -19.22 -1.73
CA GLU A 137 -2.09 -20.53 -2.35
C GLU A 137 -3.06 -20.32 -3.54
N GLY A 138 -2.56 -20.53 -4.76
CA GLY A 138 -3.36 -20.42 -5.97
C GLY A 138 -4.19 -21.68 -6.24
N LYS A 139 -5.23 -21.52 -7.07
CA LYS A 139 -6.24 -22.57 -7.33
C LYS A 139 -5.68 -23.84 -7.98
N ASP A 140 -4.59 -23.71 -8.74
CA ASP A 140 -3.98 -24.81 -9.51
C ASP A 140 -2.64 -25.30 -8.93
N GLY A 141 -2.34 -24.98 -7.66
CA GLY A 141 -1.03 -25.29 -7.05
C GLY A 141 0.14 -24.43 -7.58
N GLY A 142 -0.18 -23.37 -8.32
CA GLY A 142 0.68 -22.19 -8.50
C GLY A 142 0.57 -21.28 -7.27
N ASP A 143 1.65 -20.62 -6.85
CA ASP A 143 1.49 -19.46 -5.97
C ASP A 143 1.22 -18.22 -6.81
N ASP A 144 0.12 -17.55 -6.52
CA ASP A 144 -0.05 -16.16 -6.90
C ASP A 144 0.62 -15.27 -5.84
N TYR A 145 0.99 -14.05 -6.20
CA TYR A 145 1.51 -13.09 -5.23
C TYR A 145 0.45 -12.06 -4.90
N HIS A 146 0.21 -11.88 -3.61
CA HIS A 146 -0.63 -10.81 -3.10
C HIS A 146 0.23 -9.67 -2.58
N GLN A 147 -0.24 -8.44 -2.75
CA GLN A 147 0.43 -7.24 -2.27
C GLN A 147 -0.52 -6.41 -1.41
N VAL A 148 -0.02 -5.96 -0.26
CA VAL A 148 -0.76 -5.16 0.72
C VAL A 148 0.09 -4.01 1.22
N TYR A 149 -0.57 -3.02 1.81
CA TYR A 149 0.08 -1.87 2.42
C TYR A 149 -0.13 -1.85 3.93
N LEU A 150 0.90 -1.41 4.66
CA LEU A 150 0.88 -1.16 6.11
C LEU A 150 1.56 0.18 6.40
N GLY A 151 0.85 1.11 7.02
CA GLY A 151 1.38 2.40 7.47
C GLY A 151 1.34 2.51 8.99
N ARG A 152 2.48 2.84 9.61
CA ARG A 152 2.62 3.04 11.06
C ARG A 152 2.59 4.53 11.36
N ARG A 153 1.63 4.97 12.17
CA ARG A 153 1.53 6.36 12.62
C ARG A 153 2.25 6.54 13.96
N LEU A 154 2.58 7.79 14.30
CA LEU A 154 3.02 8.11 15.65
C LEU A 154 1.90 7.78 16.64
N PRO A 155 2.22 7.20 17.81
CA PRO A 155 1.26 7.09 18.89
C PRO A 155 0.73 8.48 19.25
N SER A 156 -0.58 8.65 19.29
CA SER A 156 -1.18 9.81 19.92
C SER A 156 -1.16 9.60 21.44
N GLY A 157 -0.08 10.02 22.10
CA GLY A 157 0.10 9.90 23.56
C GLY A 157 0.70 8.55 24.02
N GLU A 158 0.33 8.07 25.21
CA GLU A 158 0.82 6.80 25.81
C GLU A 158 0.20 5.52 25.19
N GLY A 159 -0.39 5.63 24.00
CA GLY A 159 -1.12 4.57 23.33
C GLY A 159 -0.23 3.54 22.60
N LYS A 160 -0.82 2.39 22.26
CA LYS A 160 -0.21 1.41 21.34
C LYS A 160 -0.03 2.05 19.96
N SER A 161 0.98 1.59 19.22
CA SER A 161 1.20 2.04 17.84
C SER A 161 -0.02 1.70 16.97
N GLU A 162 -0.68 2.74 16.46
CA GLU A 162 -1.79 2.58 15.52
C GLU A 162 -1.25 2.49 14.09
N CYS A 163 -1.75 1.50 13.37
CA CYS A 163 -1.48 1.31 11.97
C CYS A 163 -2.75 1.42 11.15
N ILE A 164 -2.56 1.78 9.89
CA ILE A 164 -3.55 1.62 8.85
C ILE A 164 -3.03 0.62 7.83
N SER A 165 -3.92 -0.22 7.33
CA SER A 165 -3.63 -1.22 6.33
C SER A 165 -4.54 -1.05 5.13
N PHE A 166 -4.06 -1.49 3.97
CA PHE A 166 -4.88 -1.65 2.78
C PHE A 166 -4.62 -3.01 2.14
N ASP A 167 -5.72 -3.71 1.86
CA ASP A 167 -5.75 -4.98 1.13
C ASP A 167 -6.87 -4.90 0.09
N SER A 168 -6.54 -5.01 -1.20
CA SER A 168 -7.52 -4.90 -2.29
C SER A 168 -8.59 -6.00 -2.26
N SER A 169 -8.34 -7.14 -1.63
CA SER A 169 -9.29 -8.24 -1.50
C SER A 169 -10.36 -7.99 -0.42
N ARG A 170 -10.07 -7.10 0.55
CA ARG A 170 -10.97 -6.82 1.67
C ARG A 170 -12.13 -5.92 1.21
N LYS A 171 -13.35 -6.28 1.60
CA LYS A 171 -14.56 -5.47 1.38
C LYS A 171 -14.46 -4.10 2.03
N GLY A 172 -15.31 -3.17 1.58
CA GLY A 172 -15.41 -1.83 2.15
C GLY A 172 -14.28 -0.89 1.73
N GLY A 173 -13.66 -1.13 0.56
CA GLY A 173 -12.60 -0.30 0.03
C GLY A 173 -11.20 -0.69 0.52
N GLY A 174 -11.05 -1.86 1.15
CA GLY A 174 -9.75 -2.46 1.47
C GLY A 174 -9.05 -1.95 2.72
N VAL A 175 -9.54 -0.87 3.34
CA VAL A 175 -8.86 -0.18 4.45
C VAL A 175 -9.27 -0.72 5.81
N LYS A 176 -8.29 -0.91 6.71
CA LYS A 176 -8.52 -1.23 8.13
C LYS A 176 -7.52 -0.50 9.02
N GLU A 177 -8.03 0.14 10.08
CA GLU A 177 -7.23 0.72 11.17
C GLU A 177 -7.17 -0.26 12.35
N GLY A 178 -6.06 -0.28 13.10
CA GLY A 178 -5.89 -1.16 14.25
C GLY A 178 -4.47 -1.20 14.80
N SER A 179 -4.21 -2.15 15.69
CA SER A 179 -2.85 -2.41 16.19
C SER A 179 -1.94 -2.88 15.07
N CYS A 180 -0.75 -2.29 14.95
CA CYS A 180 0.22 -2.69 13.93
C CYS A 180 0.55 -4.19 13.95
N ASN A 181 0.69 -4.79 15.14
CA ASN A 181 0.97 -6.23 15.27
C ASN A 181 -0.21 -7.08 14.80
N GLU A 182 -1.45 -6.67 15.09
CA GLU A 182 -2.64 -7.40 14.69
C GLU A 182 -2.81 -7.38 13.16
N LEU A 183 -2.62 -6.20 12.55
CA LEU A 183 -2.71 -6.05 11.10
C LEU A 183 -1.59 -6.81 10.37
N LEU A 184 -0.35 -6.76 10.88
CA LEU A 184 0.75 -7.53 10.31
C LEU A 184 0.47 -9.04 10.42
N LYS A 185 0.02 -9.50 11.59
CA LYS A 185 -0.31 -10.92 11.79
C LYS A 185 -1.39 -11.41 10.81
N GLU A 186 -2.45 -10.61 10.59
CA GLU A 186 -3.50 -10.94 9.63
C GLU A 186 -2.96 -11.14 8.20
N PHE A 187 -1.97 -10.36 7.78
CA PHE A 187 -1.31 -10.58 6.50
C PHE A 187 -0.47 -11.86 6.48
N LEU A 188 0.29 -12.11 7.55
CA LEU A 188 1.17 -13.28 7.64
C LEU A 188 0.40 -14.60 7.72
N GLU A 189 -0.83 -14.60 8.25
CA GLU A 189 -1.73 -15.77 8.28
C GLU A 189 -2.14 -16.25 6.88
N ASN A 190 -2.11 -15.36 5.88
CA ASN A 190 -2.46 -15.68 4.49
C ASN A 190 -1.26 -16.13 3.64
N VAL A 191 -0.05 -16.17 4.22
CA VAL A 191 1.17 -16.54 3.48
C VAL A 191 1.16 -18.03 3.18
N SER A 192 1.26 -18.37 1.89
CA SER A 192 1.50 -19.74 1.43
C SER A 192 2.87 -20.22 1.91
N THR A 193 2.87 -21.26 2.76
CA THR A 193 4.09 -21.86 3.34
C THR A 193 4.36 -23.27 2.85
N ARG A 194 3.44 -23.87 2.10
CA ARG A 194 3.57 -25.25 1.60
C ARG A 194 4.76 -25.36 0.67
N PRO A 195 5.76 -26.22 0.95
CA PRO A 195 6.89 -26.40 0.06
C PRO A 195 6.45 -27.09 -1.23
N GLU A 196 7.02 -26.67 -2.35
CA GLU A 196 6.75 -27.25 -3.67
C GLU A 196 8.01 -27.89 -4.23
N LEU A 197 7.90 -29.17 -4.60
CA LEU A 197 8.98 -29.90 -5.23
C LEU A 197 9.35 -29.19 -6.54
N ASN A 198 10.62 -28.79 -6.67
CA ASN A 198 11.20 -28.08 -7.82
C ASN A 198 10.90 -26.57 -7.94
N ARG A 199 10.38 -25.91 -6.91
CA ARG A 199 10.31 -24.43 -6.87
C ARG A 199 11.27 -23.83 -5.83
N PRO A 200 11.79 -22.61 -6.06
CA PRO A 200 12.54 -21.89 -5.04
C PRO A 200 11.71 -21.69 -3.77
N SER A 201 12.38 -21.58 -2.62
CA SER A 201 11.72 -21.28 -1.35
C SER A 201 10.91 -19.98 -1.45
N LYS A 202 9.66 -20.06 -1.01
CA LYS A 202 8.70 -18.96 -0.92
C LYS A 202 9.25 -17.85 -0.01
N LYS A 203 9.02 -16.59 -0.38
CA LYS A 203 9.54 -15.42 0.35
C LYS A 203 8.48 -14.34 0.48
N VAL A 204 8.45 -13.71 1.65
CA VAL A 204 7.78 -12.43 1.90
C VAL A 204 8.76 -11.32 1.58
N THR A 205 8.35 -10.37 0.73
CA THR A 205 9.13 -9.18 0.39
C THR A 205 8.51 -7.97 1.07
N VAL A 206 9.34 -7.14 1.69
CA VAL A 206 8.91 -5.91 2.36
C VAL A 206 9.72 -4.74 1.81
N ALA A 207 9.06 -3.81 1.13
CA ALA A 207 9.61 -2.50 0.83
C ALA A 207 9.14 -1.51 1.90
N THR A 208 10.06 -0.90 2.64
CA THR A 208 9.76 -0.05 3.79
C THR A 208 10.51 1.27 3.72
N THR A 209 9.89 2.36 4.16
CA THR A 209 10.51 3.69 4.21
C THR A 209 11.83 3.63 4.98
N SER A 210 12.89 4.23 4.41
CA SER A 210 14.18 4.32 5.09
C SER A 210 14.11 5.34 6.22
N SER A 211 14.52 4.93 7.42
CA SER A 211 14.46 5.71 8.66
C SER A 211 15.44 6.91 8.72
N THR A 212 16.21 7.18 7.66
CA THR A 212 17.24 8.22 7.63
C THR A 212 16.70 9.66 7.55
N LEU A 213 15.38 9.86 7.42
CA LEU A 213 14.79 11.18 7.15
C LEU A 213 14.23 11.94 8.37
N PHE A 214 14.13 11.33 9.56
CA PHE A 214 13.50 11.99 10.72
C PHE A 214 14.44 12.86 11.59
N HIS A 215 15.64 13.20 11.12
CA HIS A 215 16.60 14.02 11.90
C HIS A 215 16.93 15.41 11.33
N ARG A 216 16.15 15.93 10.36
CA ARG A 216 16.52 17.20 9.69
C ARG A 216 15.53 18.36 9.79
N LYS A 217 14.67 18.40 10.83
CA LYS A 217 13.74 19.52 11.04
C LYS A 217 13.64 20.08 12.47
N ASP A 218 14.68 20.00 13.30
CA ASP A 218 14.72 20.70 14.60
C ASP A 218 16.05 21.44 14.84
N ARG A 219 16.50 22.23 13.86
CA ARG A 219 17.49 23.29 14.12
C ARG A 219 17.14 24.54 13.34
N LYS A 220 16.24 25.34 13.90
CA LYS A 220 16.36 26.80 13.87
C LYS A 220 15.46 27.40 14.95
N ILE A 221 16.02 28.39 15.64
CA ILE A 221 15.44 29.27 16.64
C ILE A 221 15.55 28.76 18.08
N GLN A 222 16.71 29.00 18.68
CA GLN A 222 16.86 29.59 20.02
C GLN A 222 18.32 30.00 20.16
N ASP A 223 18.56 31.31 20.09
CA ASP A 223 19.61 32.04 20.82
C ASP A 223 19.59 33.49 20.33
N GLU A 224 18.66 34.28 20.87
CA GLU A 224 18.84 35.72 21.02
C GLU A 224 17.98 36.20 22.19
N GLN A 225 18.49 35.96 23.40
CA GLN A 225 18.10 36.73 24.58
C GLN A 225 19.25 36.69 25.59
N VAL A 226 20.12 37.69 25.51
CA VAL A 226 21.02 38.04 26.62
C VAL A 226 20.51 39.35 27.19
N ASP A 227 19.75 39.22 28.28
CA ASP A 227 19.55 40.29 29.25
C ASP A 227 20.87 40.49 30.00
N ASP A 228 21.47 41.68 29.91
CA ASP A 228 22.49 42.12 30.86
C ASP A 228 21.95 43.27 31.71
N LYS A 229 21.88 42.99 33.01
CA LYS A 229 21.51 43.91 34.09
C LYS A 229 22.64 44.90 34.40
N PRO A 230 22.33 46.04 35.05
CA PRO A 230 23.27 47.12 35.29
C PRO A 230 24.09 46.92 36.58
N LEU A 231 25.27 47.53 36.66
CA LEU A 231 25.91 47.95 37.91
C LEU A 231 26.94 49.07 37.67
N PHE A 232 27.02 49.93 38.68
CA PHE A 232 27.59 51.27 38.77
C PHE A 232 29.14 51.33 38.88
N GLU A 233 29.63 52.57 38.71
CA GLU A 233 30.86 53.21 39.25
C GLU A 233 32.24 52.99 38.59
N HIS A 234 32.78 54.06 37.99
CA HIS A 234 33.90 54.85 38.58
C HIS A 234 34.29 56.05 37.69
N LYS A 235 34.01 57.28 38.18
CA LYS A 235 34.92 58.44 38.34
C LYS A 235 34.15 59.75 38.40
#